data_AF-A0A4Q1JHK6-F1
#
_entry.id   AF-A0A4Q1JHK6-F1
#
_cell.length_a   1.000
_cell.length_b   1.000
_cell.length_c   1.000
_cell.angle_alpha   90.00
_cell.angle_beta   90.00
_cell.angle_gamma   90.00
#
_symmetry.space_group_name_H-M   'P 1'
#
loop_
_entity.id
_entity.type
_entity.pdbx_description
1 polymer ?
#
loop_
_entity_poly.entity_id
_entity_poly.type
_entity_poly.pdbx_seq_one_letter_code
_entity_poly.pdbx_strand_id
1 'polypeptide(L)'
;MENSFTSKMINKSDSELLDYVTNRTQFQEDAVIAAIFELDKRGKADSEILDLKNQIIQKIDNQNKQIQQSKDEFKIPSDIPKTISNAAKLLYLTIGIGVVNSLLMEFTTEYQSYSDPKTLTILIISLGLMGFFAFMINIGRKWARNTFLVLFGLGFLMFPFTITHYFSLNPVIGLLSLTQTGLQIFALILLFKKETKDWYINTDKQETTAANNV
;
A
#
# COMPACT_ATOMS: atom_id res chain seq x y z
N MET A 1 -4.98 -20.54 26.56
CA MET A 1 -4.41 -19.53 25.64
C MET A 1 -3.15 -19.04 26.32
N GLU A 2 -1.97 -19.49 25.87
CA GLU A 2 -0.71 -19.03 26.44
C GLU A 2 -0.24 -17.80 25.65
N ASN A 3 0.13 -16.74 26.36
CA ASN A 3 0.73 -15.54 25.80
C ASN A 3 2.01 -15.18 26.57
N SER A 4 2.71 -14.13 26.14
CA SER A 4 3.99 -13.70 26.72
C SER A 4 3.92 -13.31 28.21
N PHE A 5 2.71 -13.12 28.75
CA PHE A 5 2.46 -12.78 30.15
C PHE A 5 2.04 -13.97 31.01
N THR A 6 1.61 -15.09 30.41
CA THR A 6 1.11 -16.27 31.15
C THR A 6 2.11 -16.77 32.19
N SER A 7 3.40 -16.91 31.84
CA SER A 7 4.43 -17.36 32.78
C SER A 7 4.67 -16.39 33.93
N LYS A 8 4.43 -15.09 33.72
CA LYS A 8 4.56 -14.06 34.78
C LYS A 8 3.38 -14.10 35.72
N MET A 9 2.16 -14.35 35.22
CA MET A 9 0.93 -14.37 36.01
C MET A 9 0.86 -15.55 36.97
N ILE A 10 1.45 -16.70 36.62
CA ILE A 10 1.53 -17.88 37.50
C ILE A 10 2.19 -17.53 38.85
N ASN A 11 3.20 -16.67 38.85
CA ASN A 11 3.94 -16.30 40.07
C ASN A 11 3.33 -15.13 40.84
N LYS A 12 2.21 -14.56 40.36
CA LYS A 12 1.52 -13.43 41.01
C LYS A 12 0.52 -13.92 42.05
N SER A 13 0.37 -13.15 43.13
CA SER A 13 -0.66 -13.37 44.14
C SER A 13 -2.06 -13.01 43.62
N ASP A 14 -3.11 -13.56 44.23
CA ASP A 14 -4.49 -13.30 43.80
C ASP A 14 -4.85 -11.80 43.84
N SER A 15 -4.34 -11.05 44.82
CA SER A 15 -4.54 -9.60 44.92
C SER A 15 -3.83 -8.84 43.80
N GLU A 16 -2.60 -9.24 43.44
CA GLU A 16 -1.90 -8.67 42.29
C GLU A 16 -2.64 -8.97 40.99
N LEU A 17 -3.14 -10.19 40.80
CA LEU A 17 -3.91 -10.55 39.60
C LEU A 17 -5.20 -9.73 39.50
N LEU A 18 -5.89 -9.50 40.62
CA LEU A 18 -7.10 -8.67 40.66
C LEU A 18 -6.80 -7.19 40.34
N ASP A 19 -5.61 -6.70 40.69
CA ASP A 19 -5.15 -5.35 40.32
C ASP A 19 -5.04 -5.20 38.79
N TYR A 20 -4.51 -6.19 38.08
CA TYR A 20 -4.49 -6.19 36.60
C TYR A 20 -5.90 -6.07 36.00
N VAL A 21 -6.90 -6.70 36.62
CA VAL A 21 -8.29 -6.68 36.13
C VAL A 21 -8.99 -5.37 36.46
N THR A 22 -8.82 -4.89 37.68
CA THR A 22 -9.48 -3.67 38.18
C THR A 22 -8.91 -2.41 37.52
N ASN A 23 -7.58 -2.36 37.38
CA ASN A 23 -6.85 -1.25 36.77
C ASN A 23 -6.48 -1.53 35.30
N ARG A 24 -7.32 -2.28 34.57
CA ARG A 24 -7.06 -2.76 33.20
C ARG A 24 -6.61 -1.71 32.18
N THR A 25 -6.98 -0.44 32.36
CA THR A 25 -6.57 0.66 31.48
C THR A 25 -5.09 1.00 31.59
N GLN A 26 -4.43 0.58 32.67
CA GLN A 26 -2.99 0.79 32.92
C GLN A 26 -2.12 -0.35 32.38
N PHE A 27 -2.75 -1.44 31.92
CA PHE A 27 -2.06 -2.65 31.50
C PHE A 27 -2.40 -2.99 30.04
N GLN A 28 -1.51 -3.77 29.41
CA GLN A 28 -1.79 -4.30 28.07
C GLN A 28 -2.92 -5.33 28.15
N GLU A 29 -3.83 -5.32 27.16
CA GLU A 29 -5.00 -6.21 27.13
C GLU A 29 -4.61 -7.70 27.23
N ASP A 30 -3.48 -8.11 26.64
CA ASP A 30 -2.92 -9.46 26.76
C ASP A 30 -2.50 -9.82 28.20
N ALA A 31 -1.96 -8.84 28.95
CA ALA A 31 -1.59 -9.04 30.35
C ALA A 31 -2.84 -9.17 31.25
N VAL A 32 -3.88 -8.38 30.96
CA VAL A 32 -5.17 -8.46 31.65
C VAL A 32 -5.83 -9.81 31.38
N ILE A 33 -5.86 -10.29 30.13
CA ILE A 33 -6.38 -11.62 29.79
C ILE A 33 -5.59 -12.73 30.51
N ALA A 34 -4.26 -12.63 30.54
CA ALA A 34 -3.42 -13.61 31.23
C ALA A 34 -3.71 -13.65 32.74
N ALA A 35 -3.94 -12.48 33.35
CA ALA A 35 -4.30 -12.38 34.76
C ALA A 35 -5.68 -12.98 35.04
N ILE A 36 -6.68 -12.68 34.19
CA ILE A 36 -8.02 -13.28 34.28
C ILE A 36 -7.94 -14.81 34.09
N PHE A 37 -7.15 -15.30 33.14
CA PHE A 37 -6.99 -16.74 32.90
C PHE A 37 -6.38 -17.46 34.10
N GLU A 38 -5.42 -16.85 34.79
CA GLU A 38 -4.85 -17.42 36.00
C GLU A 38 -5.82 -17.36 37.19
N LEU A 39 -6.60 -16.27 37.34
CA LEU A 39 -7.68 -16.20 38.34
C LEU A 39 -8.77 -17.26 38.11
N ASP A 40 -9.16 -17.48 36.85
CA ASP A 40 -10.11 -18.51 36.41
C ASP A 40 -9.59 -19.91 36.75
N LYS A 41 -8.32 -20.20 36.44
CA LYS A 41 -7.63 -21.45 36.79
C LYS A 41 -7.60 -21.72 38.31
N ARG A 42 -7.50 -20.67 39.13
CA ARG A 42 -7.51 -20.76 40.60
C ARG A 42 -8.92 -20.85 41.19
N GLY A 43 -9.98 -20.80 40.38
CA GLY A 43 -11.36 -20.75 40.85
C GLY A 43 -11.72 -19.44 41.56
N LYS A 44 -11.04 -18.34 41.20
CA LYS A 44 -11.19 -17.00 41.79
C LYS A 44 -11.85 -15.99 40.83
N ALA A 45 -12.11 -16.37 39.59
CA ALA A 45 -12.85 -15.53 38.66
C ALA A 45 -14.37 -15.64 38.92
N ASP A 46 -15.02 -14.51 39.11
CA ASP A 46 -16.47 -14.40 39.15
C ASP A 46 -17.06 -14.21 37.73
N SER A 47 -18.39 -14.13 37.64
CA SER A 47 -19.08 -13.94 36.37
C SER A 47 -18.70 -12.62 35.67
N GLU A 48 -18.46 -11.55 36.42
CA GLU A 48 -18.09 -10.24 35.84
C GLU A 48 -16.69 -10.28 35.21
N ILE A 49 -15.74 -10.93 35.88
CA ILE A 49 -14.38 -11.14 35.39
C ILE A 49 -14.38 -12.01 34.11
N LEU A 50 -15.24 -13.03 34.05
CA LEU A 50 -15.39 -13.89 32.87
C LEU A 50 -16.07 -13.17 31.71
N ASP A 51 -17.06 -12.32 31.97
CA ASP A 51 -17.68 -11.49 30.93
C ASP A 51 -16.69 -10.46 30.39
N LEU A 52 -15.88 -9.86 31.26
CA LEU A 52 -14.80 -8.95 30.85
C LEU A 52 -13.77 -9.65 29.95
N LYS A 53 -13.37 -10.89 30.27
CA LYS A 53 -12.49 -11.71 29.41
C LYS A 53 -13.09 -11.85 28.00
N ASN A 54 -14.38 -12.18 27.91
CA ASN A 54 -15.04 -12.33 26.62
C ASN A 54 -15.08 -11.01 25.82
N GLN A 55 -15.34 -9.88 26.49
CA GLN A 55 -15.33 -8.57 25.85
C GLN A 55 -13.96 -8.18 25.31
N ILE A 56 -12.89 -8.41 26.08
CA ILE A 56 -11.53 -8.09 25.65
C ILE A 56 -11.12 -9.00 24.48
N ILE A 57 -11.41 -10.30 24.54
CA ILE A 57 -11.14 -11.24 23.43
C ILE A 57 -11.88 -10.81 22.16
N GLN A 58 -13.16 -10.48 22.25
CA GLN A 58 -13.93 -10.01 21.10
C GLN A 58 -13.35 -8.72 20.50
N LYS A 59 -12.90 -7.78 21.35
CA LYS A 59 -12.27 -6.54 20.90
C LYS A 59 -10.96 -6.82 20.16
N ILE A 60 -10.10 -7.67 20.71
CA ILE A 60 -8.83 -8.08 20.09
C ILE A 60 -9.09 -8.79 18.76
N ASP A 61 -10.04 -9.71 18.71
CA ASP A 61 -10.40 -10.43 17.49
C ASP A 61 -10.91 -9.47 16.40
N ASN A 62 -11.73 -8.49 16.77
CA ASN A 62 -12.22 -7.48 15.85
C ASN A 62 -11.08 -6.58 15.34
N GLN A 63 -10.16 -6.17 16.22
CA GLN A 63 -8.97 -5.40 15.81
C GLN A 63 -8.06 -6.22 14.89
N ASN A 64 -7.82 -7.50 15.21
CA ASN A 64 -7.01 -8.38 14.39
C ASN A 64 -7.65 -8.62 13.01
N LYS A 65 -8.98 -8.77 12.95
CA LYS A 65 -9.71 -8.83 11.67
C LYS A 65 -9.52 -7.56 10.86
N GLN A 66 -9.62 -6.38 11.47
CA GLN A 66 -9.38 -5.10 10.78
C GLN A 66 -7.93 -4.95 10.30
N ILE A 67 -6.95 -5.36 11.12
CA ILE A 67 -5.53 -5.35 10.75
C ILE A 67 -5.27 -6.33 9.60
N GLN A 68 -5.90 -7.50 9.63
CA GLN A 68 -5.75 -8.49 8.57
C GLN A 68 -6.40 -8.02 7.26
N GLN A 69 -7.62 -7.47 7.34
CA GLN A 69 -8.32 -6.88 6.19
C GLN A 69 -7.50 -5.74 5.54
N SER A 70 -6.95 -4.82 6.34
CA SER A 70 -6.11 -3.74 5.81
C SER A 70 -4.82 -4.26 5.16
N LYS A 71 -4.18 -5.29 5.72
CA LYS A 71 -3.03 -5.95 5.10
C LYS A 71 -3.38 -6.61 3.77
N ASP A 72 -4.53 -7.28 3.72
CA ASP A 72 -5.00 -7.96 2.51
C ASP A 72 -5.39 -6.96 1.40
N GLU A 73 -5.81 -5.75 1.77
CA GLU A 73 -6.11 -4.65 0.84
C GLU A 73 -4.90 -4.20 -0.01
N PHE A 74 -3.68 -4.38 0.49
CA PHE A 74 -2.43 -4.00 -0.19
C PHE A 74 -1.70 -5.18 -0.83
N LYS A 75 -2.28 -6.39 -0.77
CA LYS A 75 -1.73 -7.55 -1.48
C LYS A 75 -2.14 -7.53 -2.94
N ILE A 76 -1.24 -7.99 -3.80
CA ILE A 76 -1.54 -8.19 -5.22
C ILE A 76 -2.51 -9.38 -5.31
N PRO A 77 -3.72 -9.21 -5.89
CA PRO A 77 -4.66 -10.30 -6.08
C PRO A 77 -4.05 -11.42 -6.92
N SER A 78 -4.24 -12.68 -6.52
CA SER A 78 -3.67 -13.84 -7.22
C SER A 78 -4.30 -14.09 -8.59
N ASP A 79 -5.52 -13.60 -8.80
CA ASP A 79 -6.30 -13.70 -10.03
C ASP A 79 -6.11 -12.49 -10.97
N ILE A 80 -5.19 -11.58 -10.65
CA ILE A 80 -4.99 -10.36 -11.45
C ILE A 80 -4.58 -10.70 -12.89
N PRO A 81 -5.23 -10.10 -13.90
CA PRO A 81 -4.87 -10.32 -15.30
C PRO A 81 -3.42 -9.94 -15.59
N LYS A 82 -2.74 -10.77 -16.38
CA LYS A 82 -1.35 -10.51 -16.80
C LYS A 82 -1.19 -9.18 -17.51
N THR A 83 -2.24 -8.68 -18.17
CA THR A 83 -2.28 -7.37 -18.82
C THR A 83 -2.05 -6.23 -17.83
N ILE A 84 -2.62 -6.29 -16.63
CA ILE A 84 -2.44 -5.28 -15.57
C ILE A 84 -1.02 -5.36 -15.01
N SER A 85 -0.56 -6.57 -14.67
CA SER A 85 0.80 -6.78 -14.16
C SER A 85 1.86 -6.34 -15.17
N ASN A 86 1.67 -6.64 -16.46
CA ASN A 86 2.58 -6.21 -17.52
C ASN A 86 2.56 -4.69 -17.70
N ALA A 87 1.40 -4.04 -17.60
CA ALA A 87 1.32 -2.59 -17.61
C ALA A 87 2.10 -1.96 -16.45
N ALA A 88 1.95 -2.49 -15.23
CA ALA A 88 2.72 -2.02 -14.08
C ALA A 88 4.24 -2.19 -14.29
N LYS A 89 4.68 -3.34 -14.83
CA LYS A 89 6.09 -3.58 -15.19
C LYS A 89 6.62 -2.58 -16.22
N LEU A 90 5.81 -2.23 -17.23
CA LEU A 90 6.16 -1.20 -18.20
C LEU A 90 6.29 0.16 -17.53
N LEU A 91 5.42 0.51 -16.59
CA LEU A 91 5.54 1.74 -15.81
C LEU A 91 6.82 1.73 -14.96
N TYR A 92 7.15 0.64 -14.28
CA TYR A 92 8.44 0.52 -13.57
C TYR A 92 9.64 0.66 -14.51
N LEU A 93 9.56 0.09 -15.72
CA LEU A 93 10.59 0.27 -16.73
C LEU A 93 10.73 1.74 -17.15
N THR A 94 9.61 2.47 -17.28
CA THR A 94 9.64 3.90 -17.63
C THR A 94 10.28 4.75 -16.53
N ILE A 95 10.09 4.38 -15.26
CA ILE A 95 10.77 5.03 -14.12
C ILE A 95 12.29 4.82 -14.24
N GLY A 96 12.72 3.58 -14.54
CA GLY A 96 14.13 3.28 -14.75
C GLY A 96 14.75 4.09 -15.90
N ILE A 97 14.04 4.19 -17.03
CA ILE A 97 14.47 5.05 -18.16
C ILE A 97 14.54 6.51 -17.72
N GLY A 98 13.57 7.01 -16.96
CA GLY A 98 13.57 8.39 -16.46
C GLY A 98 14.76 8.72 -15.56
N VAL A 99 15.17 7.77 -14.71
CA VAL A 99 16.39 7.91 -13.88
C VAL A 99 17.64 7.94 -14.77
N VAL A 100 17.76 7.03 -15.74
CA VAL A 100 18.89 7.03 -16.69
C VAL A 100 18.94 8.33 -17.48
N ASN A 101 17.79 8.81 -17.94
CA ASN A 101 17.69 10.05 -18.71
C ASN A 101 18.11 11.27 -17.87
N SER A 102 17.72 11.31 -16.59
CA SER A 102 18.09 12.38 -15.66
C SER A 102 19.60 12.40 -15.38
N LEU A 103 20.21 11.23 -15.20
CA LEU A 103 21.67 11.10 -15.05
C LEU A 103 22.40 11.52 -16.33
N LEU A 104 21.91 11.07 -17.49
CA LEU A 104 22.51 11.41 -18.77
C LEU A 104 22.44 12.93 -19.02
N MET A 105 21.36 13.58 -18.62
CA MET A 105 21.22 15.03 -18.68
C MET A 105 22.27 15.74 -17.84
N GLU A 106 22.46 15.34 -16.57
CA GLU A 106 23.49 15.92 -15.69
C GLU A 106 24.91 15.75 -16.25
N PHE A 107 25.24 14.56 -16.80
CA PHE A 107 26.61 14.27 -17.23
C PHE A 107 26.95 14.78 -18.63
N THR A 108 25.97 14.96 -19.50
CA THR A 108 26.21 15.30 -20.92
C THR A 108 25.80 16.72 -21.30
N THR A 109 25.13 17.44 -20.41
CA THR A 109 24.70 18.82 -20.64
C THR A 109 25.14 19.70 -19.48
N GLU A 110 25.22 21.02 -19.68
CA GLU A 110 25.51 21.98 -18.60
C GLU A 110 24.34 22.15 -17.61
N TYR A 111 23.29 21.33 -17.73
CA TYR A 111 22.09 21.41 -16.93
C TYR A 111 22.31 20.76 -15.56
N GLN A 112 22.43 21.58 -14.52
CA GLN A 112 22.67 21.16 -13.14
C GLN A 112 21.39 20.66 -12.45
N SER A 113 20.84 19.55 -12.94
CA SER A 113 19.60 18.93 -12.48
C SER A 113 19.69 18.46 -11.03
N TYR A 114 20.87 18.02 -10.56
CA TYR A 114 21.07 17.56 -9.19
C TYR A 114 21.56 18.64 -8.23
N SER A 115 22.14 19.74 -8.75
CA SER A 115 22.63 20.82 -7.90
C SER A 115 21.57 21.89 -7.61
N ASP A 116 20.55 22.02 -8.48
CA ASP A 116 19.39 22.86 -8.19
C ASP A 116 18.36 22.13 -7.32
N PRO A 117 18.12 22.59 -6.07
CA PRO A 117 17.16 21.95 -5.16
C PRO A 117 15.74 21.88 -5.73
N LYS A 118 15.34 22.84 -6.58
CA LYS A 118 14.00 22.85 -7.18
C LYS A 118 13.84 21.71 -8.17
N THR A 119 14.77 21.59 -9.11
CA THR A 119 14.79 20.52 -10.12
C THR A 119 14.86 19.15 -9.47
N LEU A 120 15.73 18.98 -8.45
CA LEU A 120 15.83 17.74 -7.69
C LEU A 120 14.52 17.38 -6.96
N THR A 121 13.86 18.36 -6.34
CA THR A 121 12.58 18.14 -5.64
C THR A 121 11.50 17.69 -6.63
N ILE A 122 11.40 18.36 -7.78
CA ILE A 122 10.45 17.99 -8.84
C ILE A 122 10.70 16.58 -9.34
N LEU A 123 11.97 16.20 -9.54
CA LEU A 123 12.36 14.86 -9.97
C LEU A 123 11.92 13.79 -8.96
N ILE A 124 12.23 13.98 -7.67
CA ILE A 124 11.88 13.02 -6.60
C ILE A 124 10.37 12.86 -6.49
N ILE A 125 9.63 13.97 -6.50
CA ILE A 125 8.16 13.94 -6.42
C ILE A 125 7.57 13.24 -7.65
N SER A 126 8.07 13.54 -8.85
CA SER A 126 7.59 12.94 -10.10
C SER A 126 7.84 11.43 -10.14
N LEU A 127 9.04 10.98 -9.77
CA LEU A 127 9.39 9.56 -9.70
C LEU A 127 8.59 8.84 -8.61
N GLY A 128 8.43 9.47 -7.44
CA GLY A 128 7.63 8.94 -6.33
C GLY A 128 6.16 8.78 -6.73
N LEU A 129 5.58 9.79 -7.38
CA LEU A 129 4.21 9.75 -7.87
C LEU A 129 4.02 8.66 -8.94
N MET A 130 4.96 8.53 -9.88
CA MET A 130 4.92 7.48 -10.89
C MET A 130 5.05 6.08 -10.27
N GLY A 131 5.95 5.90 -9.30
CA GLY A 131 6.13 4.66 -8.56
C GLY A 131 4.88 4.29 -7.76
N PHE A 132 4.25 5.28 -7.13
CA PHE A 132 2.98 5.12 -6.43
C PHE A 132 1.87 4.64 -7.38
N PHE A 133 1.71 5.25 -8.55
CA PHE A 133 0.73 4.77 -9.53
C PHE A 133 1.04 3.37 -10.05
N ALA A 134 2.29 3.08 -10.39
CA ALA A 134 2.71 1.75 -10.83
C ALA A 134 2.36 0.67 -9.78
N PHE A 135 2.60 0.97 -8.50
CA PHE A 135 2.26 0.10 -7.39
C PHE A 135 0.74 -0.09 -7.22
N MET A 136 -0.02 1.00 -7.18
CA MET A 136 -1.49 0.93 -7.02
C MET A 136 -2.18 0.25 -8.20
N ILE A 137 -1.63 0.41 -9.41
CA ILE A 137 -2.07 -0.34 -10.59
C ILE A 137 -1.74 -1.82 -10.45
N ASN A 138 -0.56 -2.17 -9.94
CA ASN A 138 -0.14 -3.56 -9.74
C ASN A 138 -0.99 -4.29 -8.68
N ILE A 139 -1.52 -3.57 -7.70
CA ILE A 139 -2.52 -4.11 -6.73
C ILE A 139 -3.91 -4.23 -7.36
N GLY A 140 -4.13 -3.69 -8.56
CA GLY A 140 -5.43 -3.74 -9.22
C GLY A 140 -6.41 -2.74 -8.63
N ARG A 141 -5.98 -1.51 -8.31
CA ARG A 141 -6.91 -0.43 -7.91
C ARG A 141 -7.47 0.31 -9.11
N LYS A 142 -8.80 0.28 -9.26
CA LYS A 142 -9.53 0.85 -10.41
C LYS A 142 -9.34 2.37 -10.54
N TRP A 143 -9.33 3.08 -9.41
CA TRP A 143 -9.13 4.53 -9.38
C TRP A 143 -7.74 4.91 -9.91
N ALA A 144 -6.71 4.13 -9.60
CA ALA A 144 -5.33 4.43 -9.96
C ALA A 144 -5.16 4.49 -11.48
N ARG A 145 -5.79 3.57 -12.22
CA ARG A 145 -5.81 3.59 -13.69
C ARG A 145 -6.43 4.87 -14.24
N ASN A 146 -7.59 5.26 -13.74
CA ASN A 146 -8.32 6.42 -14.25
C ASN A 146 -7.59 7.72 -13.94
N THR A 147 -7.08 7.86 -12.71
CA THR A 147 -6.28 9.02 -12.30
C THR A 147 -4.99 9.11 -13.11
N PHE A 148 -4.31 7.97 -13.32
CA PHE A 148 -3.10 7.93 -14.15
C PHE A 148 -3.39 8.37 -15.59
N LEU A 149 -4.51 7.93 -16.19
CA LEU A 149 -4.91 8.38 -17.53
C LEU A 149 -5.10 9.91 -17.60
N VAL A 150 -5.80 10.50 -16.63
CA VAL A 150 -6.06 11.95 -16.59
C VAL A 150 -4.75 12.72 -16.45
N LEU A 151 -3.91 12.34 -15.49
CA LEU A 151 -2.61 12.99 -15.27
C LEU A 151 -1.67 12.82 -16.48
N PHE A 152 -1.64 11.62 -17.07
CA PHE A 152 -0.89 11.36 -18.29
C PHE A 152 -1.39 12.25 -19.43
N GLY A 153 -2.71 12.36 -19.63
CA GLY A 153 -3.29 13.21 -20.67
C GLY A 153 -2.89 14.69 -20.52
N LEU A 154 -2.89 15.20 -19.29
CA LEU A 154 -2.42 16.56 -19.00
C LEU A 154 -0.92 16.73 -19.30
N GLY A 155 -0.08 15.79 -18.89
CA GLY A 155 1.35 15.80 -19.19
C GLY A 155 1.65 15.66 -20.69
N PHE A 156 0.89 14.80 -21.38
CA PHE A 156 1.02 14.53 -22.80
C PHE A 156 0.67 15.76 -23.66
N LEU A 157 -0.26 16.61 -23.20
CA LEU A 157 -0.55 17.88 -23.86
C LEU A 157 0.70 18.79 -23.95
N MET A 158 1.53 18.79 -22.91
CA MET A 158 2.77 19.58 -22.86
C MET A 158 3.95 18.91 -23.58
N PHE A 159 3.82 17.61 -23.93
CA PHE A 159 4.90 16.81 -24.47
C PHE A 159 5.50 17.33 -25.80
N PRO A 160 4.73 17.84 -26.78
CA PRO A 160 5.30 18.36 -28.03
C PRO A 160 6.24 19.55 -27.82
N PHE A 161 6.03 20.34 -26.76
CA PHE A 161 6.89 21.48 -26.42
C PHE A 161 8.16 21.03 -25.67
N THR A 162 8.06 20.02 -24.81
CA THR A 162 9.23 19.53 -24.06
C THR A 162 10.14 18.67 -24.91
N ILE A 163 9.58 17.86 -25.83
CA ILE A 163 10.37 16.94 -26.64
C ILE A 163 11.29 17.67 -27.63
N THR A 164 10.83 18.77 -28.24
CA THR A 164 11.66 19.59 -29.14
C THR A 164 12.83 20.22 -28.40
N HIS A 165 12.60 20.67 -27.16
CA HIS A 165 13.67 21.14 -26.28
C HIS A 165 14.68 20.03 -25.97
N TYR A 166 14.24 18.82 -25.62
CA TYR A 166 15.15 17.71 -25.35
C TYR A 166 16.00 17.29 -26.55
N PHE A 167 15.42 17.25 -27.75
CA PHE A 167 16.19 17.00 -28.97
C PHE A 167 17.22 18.08 -29.27
N SER A 168 16.93 19.35 -28.92
CA SER A 168 17.89 20.46 -29.09
C SER A 168 19.08 20.39 -28.14
N LEU A 169 18.91 19.79 -26.95
CA LEU A 169 19.99 19.61 -25.97
C LEU A 169 20.84 18.40 -26.32
N ASN A 170 20.20 17.24 -26.51
CA ASN A 170 20.88 16.00 -26.86
C ASN A 170 19.90 15.04 -27.56
N PRO A 171 20.16 14.62 -28.82
CA PRO A 171 19.28 13.69 -29.53
C PRO A 171 19.01 12.37 -28.80
N VAL A 172 19.97 11.88 -28.01
CA VAL A 172 19.82 10.65 -27.22
C VAL A 172 18.80 10.83 -26.09
N ILE A 173 18.84 11.98 -25.40
CA ILE A 173 17.85 12.35 -24.37
C ILE A 173 16.45 12.43 -24.99
N GLY A 174 16.34 13.07 -26.16
CA GLY A 174 15.09 13.12 -26.92
C GLY A 174 14.54 11.74 -27.25
N LEU A 175 15.39 10.83 -27.77
CA LEU A 175 14.99 9.47 -28.13
C LEU A 175 14.57 8.63 -26.91
N LEU A 176 15.29 8.74 -25.79
CA LEU A 176 14.92 8.07 -24.54
C LEU A 176 13.57 8.58 -24.01
N SER A 177 13.35 9.89 -24.05
CA SER A 177 12.10 10.52 -23.61
C SER A 177 10.91 10.09 -24.48
N LEU A 178 11.13 9.95 -25.79
CA LEU A 178 10.13 9.44 -26.72
C LEU A 178 9.81 7.97 -26.45
N THR A 179 10.84 7.15 -26.21
CA THR A 179 10.69 5.73 -25.84
C THR A 179 9.93 5.58 -24.53
N GLN A 180 10.27 6.38 -23.52
CA GLN A 180 9.58 6.42 -22.23
C GLN A 180 8.10 6.75 -22.42
N THR A 181 7.78 7.76 -23.22
CA THR A 181 6.39 8.16 -23.50
C THR A 181 5.64 7.06 -24.27
N GLY A 182 6.28 6.43 -25.26
CA GLY A 182 5.71 5.30 -25.99
C GLY A 182 5.38 4.10 -25.10
N LEU A 183 6.26 3.77 -24.14
CA LEU A 183 6.02 2.71 -23.15
C LEU A 183 4.85 3.06 -22.21
N GLN A 184 4.73 4.32 -21.79
CA GLN A 184 3.59 4.77 -20.97
C GLN A 184 2.26 4.68 -21.72
N ILE A 185 2.23 5.05 -23.01
CA ILE A 185 1.07 4.87 -23.88
C ILE A 185 0.73 3.39 -24.01
N PHE A 186 1.72 2.53 -24.23
CA PHE A 186 1.51 1.08 -24.34
C PHE A 186 0.97 0.49 -23.03
N ALA A 187 1.46 0.94 -21.88
CA ALA A 187 0.92 0.56 -20.58
C ALA A 187 -0.56 0.98 -20.43
N LEU A 188 -0.92 2.20 -20.83
CA LEU A 188 -2.32 2.65 -20.85
C LEU A 188 -3.20 1.77 -21.74
N ILE A 189 -2.74 1.45 -22.95
CA ILE A 189 -3.49 0.55 -23.85
C ILE A 189 -3.77 -0.80 -23.17
N LEU A 190 -2.78 -1.39 -22.48
CA LEU A 190 -2.97 -2.63 -21.72
C LEU A 190 -3.97 -2.47 -20.58
N LEU A 191 -3.95 -1.37 -19.84
CA LEU A 191 -4.85 -1.11 -18.71
C LEU A 191 -6.32 -0.90 -19.12
N PHE A 192 -6.56 -0.49 -20.36
CA PHE A 192 -7.90 -0.26 -20.90
C PHE A 192 -8.36 -1.37 -21.86
N LYS A 193 -7.63 -2.49 -21.95
CA LYS A 193 -8.12 -3.69 -22.64
C LYS A 193 -9.41 -4.22 -22.01
N LYS A 194 -10.24 -4.85 -22.85
CA LYS A 194 -11.53 -5.42 -22.43
C LYS A 194 -11.40 -6.39 -21.25
N GLU A 195 -10.46 -7.33 -21.33
CA GLU A 195 -10.17 -8.30 -20.26
C GLU A 195 -9.92 -7.61 -18.91
N THR A 196 -9.11 -6.55 -18.91
CA THR A 196 -8.83 -5.76 -17.71
C THR A 196 -10.08 -5.07 -17.19
N LYS A 197 -10.87 -4.46 -18.07
CA LYS A 197 -12.12 -3.79 -17.69
C LYS A 197 -13.12 -4.78 -17.06
N ASP A 198 -13.27 -5.96 -17.65
CA ASP A 198 -14.19 -6.99 -17.18
C ASP A 198 -13.76 -7.52 -15.82
N TRP A 199 -12.45 -7.72 -15.60
CA TRP A 199 -11.90 -8.09 -14.29
C TRP A 199 -12.26 -7.05 -13.21
N TYR A 200 -11.95 -5.77 -13.45
CA TYR A 200 -12.29 -4.70 -12.49
C TYR A 200 -13.79 -4.63 -12.15
N ILE A 201 -14.67 -4.89 -13.11
CA ILE A 201 -16.13 -4.90 -12.89
C ILE A 201 -16.54 -6.09 -12.03
N ASN A 202 -15.94 -7.26 -12.23
CA ASN A 202 -16.25 -8.46 -11.47
C ASN A 202 -15.75 -8.37 -10.03
N THR A 203 -14.56 -7.82 -9.80
CA THR A 203 -14.01 -7.58 -8.46
C THR A 203 -14.90 -6.62 -7.65
N ASP A 204 -15.34 -5.51 -8.27
CA ASP A 204 -16.24 -4.51 -7.67
C ASP A 204 -17.59 -5.13 -7.21
N LYS A 205 -18.13 -6.05 -8.03
CA LYS A 205 -19.35 -6.80 -7.70
C LYS A 205 -19.15 -7.76 -6.53
N GLN A 206 -18.00 -8.43 -6.46
CA GLN A 206 -17.68 -9.35 -5.37
C GLN A 206 -17.52 -8.60 -4.04
N GLU A 207 -16.83 -7.46 -4.05
CA GLU A 207 -16.70 -6.59 -2.87
C GLU A 207 -18.06 -6.08 -2.39
N THR A 208 -18.91 -5.60 -3.30
CA THR A 208 -20.27 -5.13 -2.97
C THR A 208 -21.14 -6.23 -2.38
N THR A 209 -21.03 -7.46 -2.91
CA THR A 209 -21.81 -8.61 -2.42
C THR A 209 -21.34 -9.05 -1.03
N ALA A 210 -20.03 -9.04 -0.77
CA ALA A 210 -19.47 -9.35 0.53
C ALA A 210 -19.89 -8.33 1.60
N ALA A 211 -19.90 -7.03 1.26
CA ALA A 211 -20.30 -5.97 2.19
C ALA A 211 -21.78 -6.03 2.60
N ASN A 212 -22.65 -6.53 1.72
CA ASN A 212 -24.09 -6.66 2.01
C ASN A 212 -24.45 -7.92 2.83
N ASN A 213 -23.50 -8.84 3.01
CA ASN A 213 -23.68 -10.10 3.74
C ASN A 213 -23.06 -10.08 5.16
N VAL A 214 -22.51 -8.94 5.59
CA VAL A 214 -21.93 -8.69 6.93
C VAL A 214 -22.84 -7.73 7.68
#